data_AF-A0A846GYE3-F1
#
_entry.id   AF-A0A846GYE3-F1
#
_cell.length_a   1.000
_cell.length_b   1.000
_cell.length_c   1.000
_cell.angle_alpha   90.00
_cell.angle_beta   90.00
_cell.angle_gamma   90.00
#
_symmetry.space_group_name_H-M   'P 1'
#
loop_
_entity.id
_entity.type
_entity.pdbx_description
1 polymer ?
#
loop_
_entity_poly.entity_id
_entity_poly.type
_entity_poly.pdbx_seq_one_letter_code
_entity_poly.pdbx_strand_id
1 'polypeptide(L)'
;MNIDTPAKKILILAANPKQTSRLRLDEEVRDIKEGLRLSQQRDKFILQQEWAVRPRDVRRAVLDFRPNIIHFSGHGAGTTGLSFEDEIGKEKLVTGEALAGLFGQFAKQVECVVLNACYSEEQAVAIAQHIDYVIGMNAAIGDKAALEFAVGFYDALVAYDPRYDTYSRIEFAFNIACNAIQFAGISGDSIPIMKKKPHLGKVEEQPANLVEESQLSNDMSVRQNLSQEDIASIEAIISNKQSTSTNENEPNSLDESPLSSNTATFSQNQKQSVAQTSAPTNRLSNSTSVLRNKKSLIGAGIAAVVALTSYFVFNSQPSLKGTSTPTTSSSPQARDNSSYQKSCRNISINGDELSATCPQSNGSYKQTSIRVLGIENSNGELKYYPNPRTASTYQGSCHNISISGDTLSATCTQGNGSHKQTSIRILGISNNEGNLSY
;
A
#
# COMPACT_ATOMS: atom_id res chain seq x y z
N MET A 1 -1.81 22.90 -32.58
CA MET A 1 -2.79 21.80 -32.69
C MET A 1 -2.96 21.24 -31.29
N ASN A 2 -4.16 21.34 -30.71
CA ASN A 2 -4.45 20.62 -29.46
C ASN A 2 -4.51 19.14 -29.83
N ILE A 3 -3.48 18.39 -29.48
CA ILE A 3 -3.53 16.93 -29.57
C ILE A 3 -4.53 16.50 -28.51
N ASP A 4 -5.74 16.18 -28.94
CA ASP A 4 -6.79 15.69 -28.06
C ASP A 4 -6.27 14.39 -27.45
N THR A 5 -5.93 14.44 -26.16
CA THR A 5 -5.35 13.28 -25.49
C THR A 5 -6.47 12.23 -25.39
N PRO A 6 -6.26 10.99 -25.85
CA PRO A 6 -7.30 9.97 -25.81
C PRO A 6 -7.84 9.80 -24.39
N ALA A 7 -9.17 9.73 -24.24
CA ALA A 7 -9.82 9.53 -22.95
C ALA A 7 -9.32 8.25 -22.28
N LYS A 8 -9.02 8.33 -21.00
CA LYS A 8 -8.56 7.21 -20.17
C LYS A 8 -9.72 6.30 -19.83
N LYS A 9 -9.54 5.00 -20.02
CA LYS A 9 -10.56 3.99 -19.77
C LYS A 9 -10.38 3.35 -18.40
N ILE A 10 -11.42 3.35 -17.58
CA ILE A 10 -11.46 2.76 -16.25
C ILE A 10 -12.41 1.58 -16.27
N LEU A 11 -11.92 0.39 -15.92
CA LEU A 11 -12.72 -0.82 -15.78
C LEU A 11 -12.84 -1.18 -14.30
N ILE A 12 -14.05 -1.15 -13.76
CA ILE A 12 -14.34 -1.66 -12.41
C ILE A 12 -14.86 -3.09 -12.51
N LEU A 13 -14.25 -3.99 -11.76
CA LEU A 13 -14.57 -5.40 -11.62
C LEU A 13 -15.06 -5.63 -10.18
N ALA A 14 -16.35 -5.93 -10.02
CA ALA A 14 -16.96 -6.14 -8.71
C ALA A 14 -17.33 -7.62 -8.53
N ALA A 15 -16.77 -8.27 -7.50
CA ALA A 15 -17.05 -9.68 -7.17
C ALA A 15 -17.45 -9.86 -5.71
N ASN A 16 -18.61 -10.49 -5.48
CA ASN A 16 -19.10 -10.81 -4.14
C ASN A 16 -19.84 -12.16 -4.16
N PRO A 17 -19.10 -13.28 -4.16
CA PRO A 17 -19.70 -14.61 -4.28
C PRO A 17 -20.74 -14.90 -3.19
N LYS A 18 -21.72 -15.77 -3.48
CA LYS A 18 -22.89 -15.99 -2.62
C LYS A 18 -22.57 -16.50 -1.20
N GLN A 19 -21.38 -17.06 -0.99
CA GLN A 19 -20.96 -17.68 0.27
C GLN A 19 -20.04 -16.77 1.10
N THR A 20 -19.73 -15.57 0.63
CA THR A 20 -18.90 -14.60 1.35
C THR A 20 -19.75 -13.58 2.11
N SER A 21 -19.13 -12.82 3.01
CA SER A 21 -19.79 -11.68 3.63
C SER A 21 -20.19 -10.66 2.56
N ARG A 22 -21.37 -10.07 2.71
CA ARG A 22 -21.89 -9.13 1.71
C ARG A 22 -21.15 -7.79 1.82
N LEU A 23 -20.41 -7.43 0.77
CA LEU A 23 -19.86 -6.09 0.59
C LEU A 23 -20.86 -5.18 -0.12
N ARG A 24 -20.83 -3.88 0.21
CA ARG A 24 -21.60 -2.82 -0.48
C ARG A 24 -20.86 -2.26 -1.70
N LEU A 25 -20.52 -3.16 -2.63
CA LEU A 25 -19.78 -2.79 -3.85
C LEU A 25 -20.54 -1.78 -4.72
N ASP A 26 -21.88 -1.78 -4.64
CA ASP A 26 -22.77 -0.82 -5.28
C ASP A 26 -22.57 0.61 -4.78
N GLU A 27 -22.29 0.77 -3.48
CA GLU A 27 -22.01 2.08 -2.88
C GLU A 27 -20.71 2.65 -3.44
N GLU A 28 -19.65 1.85 -3.43
CA GLU A 28 -18.34 2.25 -3.96
C GLU A 28 -18.43 2.70 -5.41
N VAL A 29 -19.04 1.89 -6.29
CA VAL A 29 -19.16 2.23 -7.71
C VAL A 29 -20.03 3.47 -7.95
N ARG A 30 -21.10 3.64 -7.17
CA ARG A 30 -21.97 4.82 -7.25
C ARG A 30 -21.20 6.09 -6.88
N ASP A 31 -20.40 6.05 -5.82
CA ASP A 31 -19.70 7.25 -5.34
C ASP A 31 -18.51 7.59 -6.24
N ILE A 32 -17.81 6.59 -6.79
CA ILE A 32 -16.80 6.78 -7.85
C ILE A 32 -17.41 7.47 -9.09
N LYS A 33 -18.58 7.01 -9.53
CA LYS A 33 -19.29 7.61 -10.67
C LYS A 33 -19.65 9.07 -10.41
N GLU A 34 -20.07 9.39 -9.20
CA GLU A 34 -20.44 10.75 -8.84
C GLU A 34 -19.21 11.67 -8.86
N GLY A 35 -18.08 11.23 -8.30
CA GLY A 35 -16.80 11.96 -8.37
C GLY A 35 -16.36 12.26 -9.81
N LEU A 36 -16.41 11.24 -10.68
CA LEU A 36 -16.14 11.38 -12.12
C LEU A 36 -17.09 12.39 -12.79
N ARG A 37 -18.38 12.36 -12.45
CA ARG A 37 -19.41 13.23 -13.04
C ARG A 37 -19.25 14.71 -12.64
N LEU A 38 -18.84 14.96 -11.40
CA LEU A 38 -18.68 16.31 -10.85
C LEU A 38 -17.40 17.01 -11.33
N SER A 39 -16.43 16.26 -11.86
CA SER A 39 -15.16 16.81 -12.34
C SER A 39 -15.31 17.68 -13.60
N GLN A 40 -14.52 18.75 -13.65
CA GLN A 40 -14.37 19.57 -14.86
C GLN A 40 -13.71 18.81 -16.02
N GLN A 41 -13.00 17.72 -15.72
CA GLN A 41 -12.31 16.88 -16.71
C GLN A 41 -13.06 15.56 -17.01
N ARG A 42 -14.37 15.48 -16.71
CA ARG A 42 -15.17 14.24 -16.87
C ARG A 42 -15.06 13.61 -18.27
N ASP A 43 -14.95 14.42 -19.32
CA ASP A 43 -14.92 13.94 -20.71
C ASP A 43 -13.57 13.26 -21.07
N LYS A 44 -12.57 13.35 -20.20
CA LYS A 44 -11.27 12.66 -20.34
C LYS A 44 -11.29 11.22 -19.81
N PHE A 45 -12.39 10.76 -19.24
CA PHE A 45 -12.49 9.42 -18.64
C PHE A 45 -13.73 8.67 -19.12
N ILE A 46 -13.57 7.38 -19.39
CA ILE A 46 -14.67 6.47 -19.75
C ILE A 46 -14.69 5.36 -18.71
N LEU A 47 -15.82 5.19 -18.04
CA LEU A 47 -16.01 4.17 -17.00
C LEU A 47 -16.87 3.01 -17.52
N GLN A 48 -16.36 1.78 -17.40
CA GLN A 48 -17.13 0.54 -17.54
C GLN A 48 -17.10 -0.24 -16.23
N GLN A 49 -18.19 -0.93 -15.92
CA GLN A 49 -18.33 -1.74 -14.71
C GLN A 49 -18.82 -3.14 -15.08
N GLU A 50 -18.26 -4.15 -14.46
CA GLU A 50 -18.68 -5.54 -14.56
C GLU A 50 -18.98 -6.07 -13.17
N TRP A 51 -20.13 -6.74 -13.01
CA TRP A 51 -20.63 -7.23 -11.72
C TRP A 51 -20.62 -8.76 -11.69
N ALA A 52 -20.52 -9.33 -10.48
CA ALA A 52 -20.52 -10.78 -10.27
C ALA A 52 -19.46 -11.46 -11.17
N VAL A 53 -18.28 -10.84 -11.27
CA VAL A 53 -17.31 -11.22 -12.29
C VAL A 53 -16.73 -12.61 -12.02
N ARG A 54 -16.72 -13.44 -13.07
CA ARG A 54 -15.95 -14.69 -13.10
C ARG A 54 -14.61 -14.44 -13.78
N PRO A 55 -13.60 -15.31 -13.61
CA PRO A 55 -12.28 -15.11 -14.22
C PRO A 55 -12.33 -14.94 -15.75
N ARG A 56 -13.27 -15.62 -16.43
CA ARG A 56 -13.45 -15.47 -17.88
C ARG A 56 -14.05 -14.13 -18.30
N ASP A 57 -14.86 -13.53 -17.44
CA ASP A 57 -15.52 -12.25 -17.72
C ASP A 57 -14.48 -11.13 -17.62
N VAL A 58 -13.55 -11.21 -16.65
CA VAL A 58 -12.37 -10.33 -16.57
C VAL A 58 -11.59 -10.34 -17.87
N ARG A 59 -11.25 -11.54 -18.38
CA ARG A 59 -10.49 -11.67 -19.63
C ARG A 59 -11.23 -11.04 -20.81
N ARG A 60 -12.55 -11.25 -20.93
CA ARG A 60 -13.37 -10.66 -21.99
C ARG A 60 -13.42 -9.14 -21.88
N ALA A 61 -13.72 -8.62 -20.69
CA ALA A 61 -13.81 -7.20 -20.44
C ALA A 61 -12.49 -6.47 -20.76
N VAL A 62 -11.33 -7.03 -20.37
CA VAL A 62 -10.03 -6.42 -20.67
C VAL A 62 -9.74 -6.45 -22.18
N LEU A 63 -10.07 -7.55 -22.88
CA LEU A 63 -9.88 -7.66 -24.33
C LEU A 63 -10.73 -6.66 -25.11
N ASP A 64 -12.00 -6.53 -24.74
CA ASP A 64 -13.00 -5.73 -25.46
C ASP A 64 -12.87 -4.25 -25.13
N PHE A 65 -12.76 -3.92 -23.85
CA PHE A 65 -12.76 -2.52 -23.39
C PHE A 65 -11.40 -1.85 -23.50
N ARG A 66 -10.31 -2.63 -23.36
CA ARG A 66 -8.92 -2.14 -23.39
C ARG A 66 -8.67 -1.02 -22.36
N PRO A 67 -8.82 -1.29 -21.05
CA PRO A 67 -8.71 -0.28 -20.00
C PRO A 67 -7.29 0.27 -19.82
N ASN A 68 -7.19 1.51 -19.35
CA ASN A 68 -5.95 2.07 -18.80
C ASN A 68 -5.83 1.81 -17.31
N ILE A 69 -6.96 1.80 -16.59
CA ILE A 69 -7.02 1.56 -15.15
C ILE A 69 -7.98 0.41 -14.91
N ILE A 70 -7.54 -0.59 -14.16
CA ILE A 70 -8.38 -1.70 -13.71
C ILE A 70 -8.56 -1.57 -12.21
N HIS A 71 -9.79 -1.59 -11.73
CA HIS A 71 -10.11 -1.60 -10.32
C HIS A 71 -10.87 -2.88 -10.00
N PHE A 72 -10.38 -3.65 -9.05
CA PHE A 72 -11.07 -4.78 -8.48
C PHE A 72 -11.58 -4.41 -7.09
N SER A 73 -12.88 -4.62 -6.86
CA SER A 73 -13.48 -4.53 -5.53
C SER A 73 -14.17 -5.84 -5.17
N GLY A 74 -13.81 -6.40 -4.03
CA GLY A 74 -14.26 -7.72 -3.60
C GLY A 74 -13.43 -8.28 -2.46
N HIS A 75 -13.57 -9.59 -2.25
CA HIS A 75 -12.82 -10.28 -1.19
C HIS A 75 -11.41 -10.66 -1.62
N GLY A 76 -10.49 -10.68 -0.66
CA GLY A 76 -9.13 -11.16 -0.83
C GLY A 76 -8.77 -12.14 0.28
N ALA A 77 -7.98 -13.15 -0.08
CA ALA A 77 -7.58 -14.24 0.80
C ALA A 77 -6.06 -14.38 0.86
N GLY A 78 -5.36 -13.24 0.88
CA GLY A 78 -3.90 -13.17 0.95
C GLY A 78 -3.23 -13.89 -0.22
N THR A 79 -2.25 -14.75 0.07
CA THR A 79 -1.48 -15.49 -0.95
C THR A 79 -2.34 -16.40 -1.84
N THR A 80 -3.53 -16.80 -1.38
CA THR A 80 -4.41 -17.71 -2.14
C THR A 80 -5.11 -17.03 -3.31
N GLY A 81 -5.32 -15.71 -3.26
CA GLY A 81 -5.89 -14.96 -4.39
C GLY A 81 -6.96 -13.94 -4.03
N LEU A 82 -7.49 -13.33 -5.09
CA LEU A 82 -8.71 -12.54 -5.06
C LEU A 82 -9.91 -13.44 -5.34
N SER A 83 -11.04 -13.12 -4.72
CA SER A 83 -12.27 -13.90 -4.80
C SER A 83 -13.13 -13.48 -5.99
N PHE A 84 -13.34 -14.39 -6.93
CA PHE A 84 -14.23 -14.24 -8.07
C PHE A 84 -15.41 -15.19 -7.97
N GLU A 85 -16.42 -15.02 -8.82
CA GLU A 85 -17.47 -16.03 -8.96
C GLU A 85 -17.04 -17.17 -9.89
N ASP A 86 -17.59 -18.36 -9.63
CA ASP A 86 -17.67 -19.44 -10.60
C ASP A 86 -19.03 -19.43 -11.35
N GLU A 87 -19.31 -20.49 -12.10
CA GLU A 87 -20.53 -20.60 -12.91
C GLU A 87 -21.83 -20.66 -12.12
N ILE A 88 -21.75 -20.98 -10.83
CA ILE A 88 -22.90 -21.11 -9.94
C ILE A 88 -22.94 -19.99 -8.88
N GLY A 89 -21.99 -19.05 -8.93
CA GLY A 89 -21.84 -17.93 -8.02
C GLY A 89 -21.14 -18.27 -6.70
N LYS A 90 -20.37 -19.38 -6.66
CA LYS A 90 -19.49 -19.70 -5.54
C LYS A 90 -18.13 -19.02 -5.71
N GLU A 91 -17.40 -18.95 -4.61
CA GLU A 91 -16.06 -18.39 -4.60
C GLU A 91 -15.10 -19.22 -5.46
N LYS A 92 -14.35 -18.51 -6.30
CA LYS A 92 -13.21 -19.01 -7.04
C LYS A 92 -12.06 -18.05 -6.86
N LEU A 93 -11.04 -18.51 -6.14
CA LEU A 93 -9.82 -17.75 -5.92
C LEU A 93 -8.97 -17.70 -7.19
N VAL A 94 -8.44 -16.52 -7.50
CA VAL A 94 -7.51 -16.30 -8.61
C VAL A 94 -6.20 -15.75 -8.04
N THR A 95 -5.11 -16.46 -8.33
CA THR A 95 -3.78 -16.13 -7.81
C THR A 95 -3.22 -14.84 -8.41
N GLY A 96 -2.25 -14.25 -7.71
CA GLY A 96 -1.51 -13.08 -8.23
C GLY A 96 -0.81 -13.38 -9.55
N GLU A 97 -0.27 -14.59 -9.69
CA GLU A 97 0.40 -15.06 -10.92
C GLU A 97 -0.56 -15.11 -12.11
N ALA A 98 -1.79 -15.61 -11.92
CA ALA A 98 -2.79 -15.66 -12.99
C ALA A 98 -3.23 -14.25 -13.42
N LEU A 99 -3.42 -13.34 -12.46
CA LEU A 99 -3.74 -11.94 -12.72
C LEU A 99 -2.58 -11.21 -13.41
N ALA A 100 -1.35 -11.39 -12.92
CA ALA A 100 -0.14 -10.84 -13.51
C ALA A 100 0.07 -11.34 -14.94
N GLY A 101 -0.14 -12.63 -15.19
CA GLY A 101 -0.05 -13.23 -16.51
C GLY A 101 -1.08 -12.65 -17.50
N LEU A 102 -2.30 -12.36 -17.04
CA LEU A 102 -3.32 -11.70 -17.86
C LEU A 102 -2.99 -10.22 -18.10
N PHE A 103 -2.81 -9.43 -17.04
CA PHE A 103 -2.62 -7.99 -17.14
C PHE A 103 -1.29 -7.64 -17.82
N GLY A 104 -0.26 -8.47 -17.66
CA GLY A 104 1.02 -8.32 -18.36
C GLY A 104 0.91 -8.34 -19.87
N GLN A 105 -0.09 -9.01 -20.46
CA GLN A 105 -0.38 -8.95 -21.90
C GLN A 105 -0.82 -7.55 -22.37
N PHE A 106 -1.25 -6.70 -21.43
CA PHE A 106 -1.76 -5.35 -21.68
C PHE A 106 -0.88 -4.27 -21.04
N ALA A 107 0.36 -4.58 -20.66
CA ALA A 107 1.27 -3.65 -19.98
C ALA A 107 1.59 -2.36 -20.76
N LYS A 108 1.35 -2.33 -22.08
CA LYS A 108 1.47 -1.10 -22.90
C LYS A 108 0.28 -0.15 -22.75
N GLN A 109 -0.81 -0.60 -22.14
CA GLN A 109 -2.09 0.10 -22.09
C GLN A 109 -2.58 0.31 -20.67
N VAL A 110 -2.53 -0.75 -19.85
CA VAL A 110 -2.86 -0.70 -18.43
C VAL A 110 -1.69 -0.04 -17.69
N GLU A 111 -1.94 1.14 -17.11
CA GLU A 111 -0.95 1.90 -16.34
C GLU A 111 -1.13 1.73 -14.83
N CYS A 112 -2.36 1.42 -14.39
CA CYS A 112 -2.66 1.25 -12.98
C CYS A 112 -3.66 0.11 -12.73
N VAL A 113 -3.37 -0.71 -11.71
CA VAL A 113 -4.32 -1.68 -11.16
C VAL A 113 -4.59 -1.34 -9.69
N VAL A 114 -5.85 -1.23 -9.30
CA VAL A 114 -6.30 -1.02 -7.91
C VAL A 114 -6.97 -2.30 -7.41
N LEU A 115 -6.44 -2.89 -6.35
CA LEU A 115 -6.96 -4.12 -5.74
C LEU A 115 -7.58 -3.80 -4.38
N ASN A 116 -8.82 -3.34 -4.39
CA ASN A 116 -9.58 -3.03 -3.18
C ASN A 116 -10.15 -4.32 -2.55
N ALA A 117 -9.25 -5.09 -1.95
CA ALA A 117 -9.54 -6.38 -1.35
C ALA A 117 -8.54 -6.67 -0.23
N CYS A 118 -8.99 -7.31 0.86
CA CYS A 118 -8.15 -7.62 2.01
C CYS A 118 -6.89 -8.42 1.62
N TYR A 119 -5.73 -8.03 2.16
CA TYR A 119 -4.45 -8.71 1.95
C TYR A 119 -4.05 -8.87 0.47
N SER A 120 -4.49 -7.96 -0.42
CA SER A 120 -4.18 -7.98 -1.85
C SER A 120 -2.75 -7.55 -2.22
N GLU A 121 -1.88 -7.22 -1.25
CA GLU A 121 -0.48 -6.87 -1.49
C GLU A 121 0.29 -7.96 -2.25
N GLU A 122 0.03 -9.23 -1.96
CA GLU A 122 0.71 -10.35 -2.63
C GLU A 122 0.41 -10.34 -4.14
N GLN A 123 -0.84 -10.06 -4.53
CA GLN A 123 -1.22 -9.89 -5.94
C GLN A 123 -0.64 -8.60 -6.52
N ALA A 124 -0.57 -7.52 -5.72
CA ALA A 124 0.01 -6.27 -6.15
C ALA A 124 1.50 -6.43 -6.51
N VAL A 125 2.27 -7.19 -5.72
CA VAL A 125 3.67 -7.50 -6.00
C VAL A 125 3.84 -8.25 -7.31
N ALA A 126 3.00 -9.26 -7.56
CA ALA A 126 3.06 -10.07 -8.77
C ALA A 126 2.71 -9.24 -10.02
N ILE A 127 1.63 -8.45 -9.97
CA ILE A 127 1.18 -7.63 -11.11
C ILE A 127 2.15 -6.48 -11.39
N ALA A 128 2.76 -5.90 -10.35
CA ALA A 128 3.70 -4.79 -10.50
C ALA A 128 4.98 -5.20 -11.25
N GLN A 129 5.29 -6.50 -11.41
CA GLN A 129 6.37 -6.92 -12.32
C GLN A 129 6.12 -6.47 -13.78
N HIS A 130 4.86 -6.21 -14.14
CA HIS A 130 4.46 -5.88 -15.51
C HIS A 130 3.81 -4.51 -15.64
N ILE A 131 3.01 -4.09 -14.66
CA ILE A 131 2.23 -2.84 -14.69
C ILE A 131 2.90 -1.76 -13.84
N ASP A 132 2.94 -0.54 -14.37
CA ASP A 132 3.65 0.61 -13.78
C ASP A 132 3.25 0.87 -12.33
N TYR A 133 1.95 0.88 -12.04
CA TYR A 133 1.43 1.10 -10.70
C TYR A 133 0.42 0.02 -10.30
N VAL A 134 0.58 -0.58 -9.13
CA VAL A 134 -0.40 -1.47 -8.56
C VAL A 134 -0.66 -1.13 -7.10
N ILE A 135 -1.90 -0.85 -6.77
CA ILE A 135 -2.33 -0.54 -5.41
C ILE A 135 -3.00 -1.78 -4.84
N GLY A 136 -2.60 -2.19 -3.64
CA GLY A 136 -3.22 -3.29 -2.91
C GLY A 136 -3.33 -2.99 -1.42
N MET A 137 -3.83 -3.95 -0.65
CA MET A 137 -4.02 -3.84 0.80
C MET A 137 -3.05 -4.81 1.48
N ASN A 138 -2.21 -4.32 2.39
CA ASN A 138 -1.29 -5.17 3.16
C ASN A 138 -1.99 -5.87 4.35
N ALA A 139 -3.19 -5.43 4.70
CA ALA A 139 -3.98 -5.93 5.81
C ALA A 139 -5.46 -6.10 5.41
N ALA A 140 -6.29 -6.50 6.36
CA ALA A 140 -7.73 -6.37 6.23
C ALA A 140 -8.09 -4.87 6.19
N ILE A 141 -8.99 -4.52 5.27
CA ILE A 141 -9.52 -3.16 5.12
C ILE A 141 -11.01 -3.18 5.49
N GLY A 142 -11.44 -2.24 6.32
CA GLY A 142 -12.86 -2.08 6.65
C GLY A 142 -13.62 -1.38 5.53
N ASP A 143 -14.89 -1.70 5.34
CA ASP A 143 -15.74 -1.16 4.27
C ASP A 143 -15.67 0.37 4.14
N LYS A 144 -15.71 1.10 5.27
CA LYS A 144 -15.60 2.56 5.27
C LYS A 144 -14.24 3.03 4.72
N ALA A 145 -13.15 2.38 5.12
CA ALA A 145 -11.81 2.74 4.67
C ALA A 145 -11.65 2.47 3.17
N ALA A 146 -12.16 1.33 2.70
CA ALA A 146 -12.17 0.95 1.30
C ALA A 146 -12.96 1.96 0.45
N LEU A 147 -14.12 2.41 0.94
CA LEU A 147 -14.94 3.43 0.28
C LEU A 147 -14.24 4.80 0.22
N GLU A 148 -13.75 5.31 1.35
CA GLU A 148 -13.05 6.61 1.42
C GLU A 148 -11.80 6.62 0.53
N PHE A 149 -11.07 5.50 0.50
CA PHE A 149 -9.93 5.35 -0.39
C PHE A 149 -10.36 5.42 -1.87
N ALA A 150 -11.36 4.62 -2.26
CA ALA A 150 -11.79 4.56 -3.65
C ALA A 150 -12.29 5.92 -4.14
N VAL A 151 -13.15 6.58 -3.37
CA VAL A 151 -13.65 7.93 -3.70
C VAL A 151 -12.50 8.93 -3.79
N GLY A 152 -11.66 9.02 -2.77
CA GLY A 152 -10.53 9.95 -2.76
C GLY A 152 -9.54 9.71 -3.89
N PHE A 153 -9.31 8.45 -4.28
CA PHE A 153 -8.44 8.10 -5.40
C PHE A 153 -9.01 8.63 -6.71
N TYR A 154 -10.28 8.36 -7.01
CA TYR A 154 -10.86 8.77 -8.27
C TYR A 154 -11.12 10.28 -8.36
N ASP A 155 -11.50 10.94 -7.27
CA ASP A 155 -11.62 12.39 -7.20
C ASP A 155 -10.29 13.07 -7.54
N ALA A 156 -9.20 12.59 -6.95
CA ALA A 156 -7.87 13.13 -7.21
C ALA A 156 -7.35 12.77 -8.62
N LEU A 157 -7.63 11.55 -9.10
CA LEU A 157 -7.26 11.11 -10.45
C LEU A 157 -7.82 12.04 -11.53
N VAL A 158 -9.09 12.44 -11.37
CA VAL A 158 -9.80 13.27 -12.36
C VAL A 158 -9.50 14.76 -12.20
N ALA A 159 -9.17 15.19 -10.97
CA ALA A 159 -8.80 16.58 -10.68
C ALA A 159 -7.34 16.90 -11.06
N TYR A 160 -6.50 15.88 -11.22
CA TYR A 160 -5.07 16.04 -11.49
C TYR A 160 -4.76 17.04 -12.61
N ASP A 161 -3.87 17.97 -12.29
CA ASP A 161 -3.35 18.97 -13.19
C ASP A 161 -1.82 19.05 -13.07
N PRO A 162 -1.07 18.62 -14.10
CA PRO A 162 0.40 18.57 -14.05
C PRO A 162 1.04 19.97 -13.94
N ARG A 163 0.28 21.06 -14.08
CA ARG A 163 0.77 22.43 -13.84
C ARG A 163 0.92 22.75 -12.35
N TYR A 164 0.18 22.06 -11.50
CA TYR A 164 0.13 22.32 -10.05
C TYR A 164 0.61 21.12 -9.22
N ASP A 165 0.40 19.90 -9.70
CA ASP A 165 0.62 18.70 -8.91
C ASP A 165 2.04 18.13 -9.11
N THR A 166 2.76 17.94 -8.01
CA THR A 166 4.18 17.54 -7.99
C THR A 166 4.42 16.07 -8.37
N TYR A 167 3.46 15.20 -8.08
CA TYR A 167 3.60 13.75 -8.30
C TYR A 167 3.08 13.33 -9.67
N SER A 168 3.40 12.09 -10.09
CA SER A 168 2.68 11.49 -11.23
C SER A 168 1.19 11.39 -10.90
N ARG A 169 0.31 11.40 -11.91
CA ARG A 169 -1.14 11.35 -11.72
C ARG A 169 -1.61 10.24 -10.77
N ILE A 170 -1.02 9.05 -10.88
CA ILE A 170 -1.39 7.90 -10.05
C ILE A 170 -0.86 8.05 -8.62
N GLU A 171 0.36 8.56 -8.46
CA GLU A 171 0.96 8.82 -7.14
C GLU A 171 0.21 9.91 -6.39
N PHE A 172 -0.15 11.00 -7.08
CA PHE A 172 -1.00 12.05 -6.56
C PHE A 172 -2.34 11.49 -6.08
N ALA A 173 -3.03 10.73 -6.93
CA ALA A 173 -4.31 10.13 -6.61
C ALA A 173 -4.25 9.22 -5.38
N PHE A 174 -3.21 8.39 -5.29
CA PHE A 174 -2.98 7.52 -4.14
C PHE A 174 -2.73 8.31 -2.85
N ASN A 175 -1.91 9.37 -2.90
CA ASN A 175 -1.61 10.18 -1.72
C ASN A 175 -2.86 10.88 -1.17
N ILE A 176 -3.70 11.43 -2.05
CA ILE A 176 -4.98 12.04 -1.65
C ILE A 176 -5.93 10.98 -1.07
N ALA A 177 -6.01 9.81 -1.68
CA ALA A 177 -6.85 8.71 -1.19
C ALA A 177 -6.45 8.23 0.22
N CYS A 178 -5.14 8.09 0.47
CA CYS A 178 -4.61 7.79 1.80
C CYS A 178 -4.92 8.91 2.81
N ASN A 179 -4.88 10.17 2.38
CA ASN A 179 -5.28 11.30 3.22
C ASN A 179 -6.79 11.32 3.52
N ALA A 180 -7.65 10.93 2.57
CA ALA A 180 -9.09 10.83 2.77
C ALA A 180 -9.44 9.84 3.90
N ILE A 181 -8.79 8.67 3.93
CA ILE A 181 -8.92 7.70 5.04
C ILE A 181 -8.54 8.35 6.39
N GLN A 182 -7.44 9.10 6.43
CA GLN A 182 -6.98 9.78 7.64
C GLN A 182 -7.98 10.85 8.10
N PHE A 183 -8.51 11.65 7.16
CA PHE A 183 -9.50 12.69 7.45
C PHE A 183 -10.83 12.12 7.93
N ALA A 184 -11.20 10.91 7.48
CA ALA A 184 -12.36 10.18 7.99
C ALA A 184 -12.15 9.61 9.41
N GLY A 185 -10.97 9.79 10.01
CA GLY A 185 -10.64 9.36 11.37
C GLY A 185 -10.44 7.84 11.51
N ILE A 186 -10.05 7.16 10.44
CA ILE A 186 -9.91 5.70 10.40
C ILE A 186 -8.46 5.31 10.74
N SER A 187 -8.27 4.36 11.66
CA SER A 187 -6.94 3.92 12.15
C SER A 187 -6.02 3.42 11.04
N GLY A 188 -4.71 3.66 11.20
CA GLY A 188 -3.66 3.44 10.20
C GLY A 188 -3.23 1.99 9.95
N ASP A 189 -3.88 1.00 10.58
CA ASP A 189 -3.58 -0.43 10.37
C ASP A 189 -4.18 -0.99 9.06
N SER A 190 -4.95 -0.18 8.33
CA SER A 190 -5.68 -0.53 7.10
C SER A 190 -5.31 0.37 5.90
N ILE A 191 -4.08 0.89 5.84
CA ILE A 191 -3.67 1.82 4.77
C ILE A 191 -3.27 1.05 3.50
N PRO A 192 -3.85 1.37 2.34
CA PRO A 192 -3.45 0.83 1.05
C PRO A 192 -1.96 1.05 0.76
N ILE A 193 -1.35 0.11 0.07
CA ILE A 193 0.06 0.18 -0.36
C ILE A 193 0.15 0.29 -1.87
N MET A 194 1.14 1.04 -2.36
CA MET A 194 1.45 1.13 -3.78
C MET A 194 2.73 0.35 -4.09
N LYS A 195 2.66 -0.59 -5.02
CA LYS A 195 3.80 -1.20 -5.69
C LYS A 195 4.02 -0.51 -7.03
N LYS A 196 5.27 -0.18 -7.31
CA LYS A 196 5.70 0.35 -8.61
C LYS A 196 6.44 -0.72 -9.37
N LYS A 197 6.34 -0.68 -10.69
CA LYS A 197 7.13 -1.55 -11.55
C LYS A 197 8.62 -1.37 -11.30
N PRO A 198 9.40 -2.46 -11.21
CA PRO A 198 10.85 -2.36 -11.15
C PRO A 198 11.35 -1.50 -12.31
N HIS A 199 12.25 -0.55 -12.01
CA HIS A 199 12.85 0.36 -13.00
C HIS A 199 11.89 1.38 -13.65
N LEU A 200 10.67 1.56 -13.13
CA LEU A 200 9.78 2.63 -13.59
C LEU A 200 10.47 4.00 -13.50
N GLY A 201 10.57 4.71 -14.62
CA GLY A 201 11.24 6.02 -14.71
C GLY A 201 12.77 5.98 -14.76
N LYS A 202 13.39 4.80 -14.72
CA LYS A 202 14.79 4.66 -15.17
C LYS A 202 14.75 4.55 -16.68
N VAL A 203 15.31 5.54 -17.37
CA VAL A 203 15.71 5.35 -18.77
C VAL A 203 16.56 4.08 -18.76
N GLU A 204 16.16 3.05 -19.51
CA GLU A 204 17.07 1.96 -19.81
C GLU A 204 18.32 2.61 -20.40
N GLU A 205 19.40 2.66 -19.62
CA GLU A 205 20.72 2.65 -20.24
C GLU A 205 20.73 1.35 -21.03
N GLN A 206 20.41 1.48 -22.33
CA GLN A 206 20.71 0.43 -23.28
C GLN A 206 22.15 0.03 -22.99
N PRO A 207 22.42 -1.27 -22.72
CA PRO A 207 23.79 -1.71 -22.69
C PRO A 207 24.40 -1.26 -24.01
N ALA A 208 25.49 -0.50 -23.94
CA ALA A 208 26.26 -0.14 -25.12
C ALA A 208 26.41 -1.41 -25.94
N ASN A 209 25.77 -1.45 -27.12
CA ASN A 209 25.91 -2.56 -28.03
C ASN A 209 27.41 -2.79 -28.18
N LEU A 210 27.87 -3.96 -27.72
CA LEU A 210 29.05 -4.58 -28.28
C LEU A 210 28.65 -4.87 -29.73
N VAL A 211 28.89 -3.89 -30.59
CA VAL A 211 28.90 -4.11 -32.03
C VAL A 211 30.07 -5.07 -32.25
N GLU A 212 29.74 -6.35 -32.44
CA GLU A 212 30.65 -7.27 -33.10
C GLU A 212 31.05 -6.64 -34.43
N GLU A 213 32.33 -6.32 -34.57
CA GLU A 213 32.97 -6.05 -35.85
C GLU A 213 32.90 -7.31 -36.71
N SER A 214 31.77 -7.54 -37.36
CA SER A 214 31.75 -8.26 -38.63
C SER A 214 30.55 -7.78 -39.43
N GLN A 215 30.78 -7.48 -40.70
CA GLN A 215 29.82 -6.96 -41.69
C GLN A 215 29.73 -5.43 -41.81
N LEU A 216 30.88 -4.79 -42.09
CA LEU A 216 30.90 -3.62 -42.95
C LEU A 216 31.78 -3.88 -44.18
N SER A 217 31.36 -4.87 -44.97
CA SER A 217 31.84 -5.07 -46.33
C SER A 217 30.64 -5.49 -47.17
N ASN A 218 29.73 -4.54 -47.40
CA ASN A 218 28.87 -4.45 -48.57
C ASN A 218 28.05 -3.16 -48.48
N ASP A 219 28.36 -2.26 -49.41
CA ASP A 219 27.56 -1.14 -49.94
C ASP A 219 28.18 0.26 -49.80
N MET A 220 29.39 0.42 -50.35
CA MET A 220 29.81 1.72 -50.89
C MET A 220 29.09 1.95 -52.22
N SER A 221 27.85 2.43 -52.18
CA SER A 221 27.21 2.91 -53.40
C SER A 221 26.15 4.00 -53.23
N VAL A 222 26.08 4.75 -52.13
CA VAL A 222 25.27 5.98 -52.11
C VAL A 222 25.84 7.06 -51.18
N ARG A 223 26.89 7.78 -51.61
CA ARG A 223 27.12 9.22 -51.27
C ARG A 223 28.12 9.83 -52.26
N GLN A 224 27.63 10.31 -53.40
CA GLN A 224 28.30 11.37 -54.15
C GLN A 224 27.26 12.36 -54.68
N ASN A 225 27.69 13.63 -54.69
CA ASN A 225 27.12 14.81 -55.37
C ASN A 225 26.37 15.79 -54.46
N LEU A 226 27.12 16.53 -53.64
CA LEU A 226 26.82 17.96 -53.43
C LEU A 226 27.65 18.74 -54.45
N SER A 227 27.01 19.67 -55.16
CA SER A 227 27.65 20.48 -56.20
C SER A 227 28.49 21.60 -55.57
N GLN A 228 29.44 22.16 -56.31
CA GLN A 228 30.26 23.28 -55.82
C GLN A 228 29.43 24.55 -55.49
N GLU A 229 28.22 24.69 -56.03
CA GLU A 229 27.29 25.78 -55.68
C GLU A 229 26.64 25.60 -54.30
N ASP A 230 26.46 24.35 -53.85
CA ASP A 230 25.89 24.03 -52.53
C ASP A 230 26.91 24.35 -51.41
N ILE A 231 28.20 24.15 -51.67
CA ILE A 231 29.28 24.44 -50.72
C ILE A 231 29.45 25.96 -50.55
N ALA A 232 29.40 26.73 -51.64
CA ALA A 232 29.50 28.19 -51.60
C ALA A 232 28.32 28.85 -50.85
N SER A 233 27.13 28.25 -50.94
CA SER A 233 25.93 28.73 -50.22
C SER A 233 26.01 28.48 -48.71
N ILE A 234 26.65 27.40 -48.29
CA ILE A 234 26.85 27.06 -46.87
C ILE A 234 27.92 27.97 -46.25
N GLU A 235 29.00 28.29 -46.97
CA GLU A 235 30.05 29.21 -46.49
C GLU A 235 29.55 30.65 -46.32
N ALA A 236 28.64 31.13 -47.19
CA ALA A 236 28.02 32.45 -47.08
C ALA A 236 27.08 32.58 -45.86
N ILE A 237 26.42 31.49 -45.44
CA ILE A 237 25.55 31.47 -44.26
C ILE A 237 26.36 31.51 -42.95
N ILE A 238 27.55 30.89 -42.95
CA ILE A 238 28.44 30.84 -41.77
C ILE A 238 29.12 32.20 -41.54
N SER A 239 29.41 32.96 -42.60
CA SER A 239 30.04 34.29 -42.50
C SER A 239 29.11 35.38 -41.93
N ASN A 240 27.79 35.25 -42.11
CA ASN A 240 26.80 36.23 -41.62
C ASN A 240 26.38 36.07 -40.14
N LYS A 241 26.97 35.13 -39.39
CA LYS A 241 26.68 34.92 -37.97
C LYS A 241 27.73 35.46 -36.99
N GLN A 242 28.80 36.10 -37.49
CA GLN A 242 29.89 36.66 -36.66
C GLN A 242 29.89 38.19 -36.53
N SER A 243 28.85 38.90 -36.99
CA SER A 243 28.77 40.37 -36.95
C SER A 243 27.62 40.91 -36.09
N THR A 244 27.47 40.45 -34.84
CA THR A 244 26.81 41.25 -33.77
C THR A 244 27.35 40.85 -32.40
N SER A 245 28.59 41.24 -32.08
CA SER A 245 29.03 41.41 -30.69
C SER A 245 30.30 42.26 -30.62
N THR A 246 30.18 43.56 -30.36
CA THR A 246 31.22 44.33 -29.67
C THR A 246 30.64 45.54 -28.94
N ASN A 247 30.72 45.46 -27.61
CA ASN A 247 30.82 46.47 -26.55
C ASN A 247 30.80 47.97 -26.88
N GLU A 248 30.10 48.73 -26.03
CA GLU A 248 30.63 49.96 -25.41
C GLU A 248 30.20 50.06 -23.92
N ASN A 249 31.13 50.52 -23.08
CA ASN A 249 31.00 50.76 -21.63
C ASN A 249 30.50 52.19 -21.34
N GLU A 250 29.61 52.33 -20.33
CA GLU A 250 29.41 53.39 -19.29
C GLU A 250 29.74 54.89 -19.52
N PRO A 251 29.14 55.89 -18.79
CA PRO A 251 28.62 55.80 -17.40
C PRO A 251 27.37 56.65 -17.01
N ASN A 252 26.92 56.39 -15.78
CA ASN A 252 26.36 57.30 -14.76
C ASN A 252 24.92 57.90 -14.81
N SER A 253 24.19 57.56 -13.73
CA SER A 253 23.46 58.42 -12.79
C SER A 253 21.99 58.82 -13.04
N LEU A 254 21.29 58.87 -11.90
CA LEU A 254 19.98 59.45 -11.58
C LEU A 254 18.79 58.48 -11.67
N ASP A 255 18.41 57.88 -10.53
CA ASP A 255 17.12 58.27 -9.94
C ASP A 255 17.03 57.93 -8.44
N GLU A 256 16.70 58.95 -7.65
CA GLU A 256 16.31 58.85 -6.25
C GLU A 256 14.79 58.69 -6.15
N SER A 257 14.31 57.79 -5.29
CA SER A 257 13.10 58.04 -4.49
C SER A 257 12.92 56.97 -3.40
N PRO A 258 12.97 57.32 -2.11
CA PRO A 258 12.64 56.41 -1.02
C PRO A 258 11.17 56.51 -0.60
N LEU A 259 10.57 55.36 -0.29
CA LEU A 259 9.31 55.28 0.44
C LEU A 259 9.51 55.76 1.88
N SER A 260 8.63 56.67 2.29
CA SER A 260 8.57 57.29 3.60
C SER A 260 8.20 56.34 4.73
N SER A 261 8.93 56.45 5.83
CA SER A 261 8.50 56.15 7.19
C SER A 261 7.33 57.06 7.63
N ASN A 262 6.46 56.54 8.48
CA ASN A 262 5.99 57.27 9.66
C ASN A 262 5.39 56.31 10.70
N THR A 263 6.02 56.35 11.86
CA THR A 263 5.54 55.96 13.18
C THR A 263 4.44 56.93 13.66
N ALA A 264 3.51 56.46 14.51
CA ALA A 264 3.12 57.10 15.78
C ALA A 264 1.77 56.59 16.32
N THR A 265 1.85 55.91 17.48
CA THR A 265 1.10 56.17 18.74
C THR A 265 -0.42 56.43 18.75
N PHE A 266 -1.15 55.68 19.58
CA PHE A 266 -1.67 56.12 20.90
C PHE A 266 -3.02 55.47 21.29
N SER A 267 -2.99 54.86 22.49
CA SER A 267 -4.00 54.79 23.55
C SER A 267 -5.17 53.78 23.62
N GLN A 268 -5.23 53.31 24.86
CA GLN A 268 -6.22 52.54 25.60
C GLN A 268 -7.60 53.18 25.61
N ASN A 269 -8.63 52.34 25.76
CA ASN A 269 -9.55 52.49 26.88
C ASN A 269 -10.22 51.16 27.25
N GLN A 270 -10.06 50.79 28.52
CA GLN A 270 -10.88 49.82 29.25
C GLN A 270 -12.20 50.45 29.70
N LYS A 271 -13.24 49.62 29.86
CA LYS A 271 -14.18 49.60 31.01
C LYS A 271 -14.97 48.28 30.92
N GLN A 272 -14.66 47.28 31.74
CA GLN A 272 -15.19 47.01 33.10
C GLN A 272 -16.68 46.60 33.14
N SER A 273 -16.91 45.35 33.58
CA SER A 273 -17.86 44.96 34.66
C SER A 273 -17.83 43.42 34.77
N VAL A 274 -17.06 42.82 35.70
CA VAL A 274 -17.49 42.38 37.06
C VAL A 274 -18.46 41.18 36.97
N ALA A 275 -17.96 39.94 37.18
CA ALA A 275 -18.05 39.14 38.43
C ALA A 275 -19.46 38.50 38.63
N GLN A 276 -19.70 37.33 39.21
CA GLN A 276 -18.92 36.29 39.88
C GLN A 276 -19.92 35.15 40.19
N THR A 277 -19.44 33.91 40.14
CA THR A 277 -19.76 32.78 41.05
C THR A 277 -21.17 32.17 41.20
N SER A 278 -21.13 30.84 41.32
CA SER A 278 -21.84 29.95 42.25
C SER A 278 -22.98 29.08 41.70
N ALA A 279 -22.71 27.77 41.65
CA ALA A 279 -23.68 26.69 41.88
C ALA A 279 -23.92 26.55 43.41
N PRO A 280 -24.70 25.58 43.98
CA PRO A 280 -25.56 24.53 43.38
C PRO A 280 -26.92 24.31 44.12
N THR A 281 -27.65 23.24 43.74
CA THR A 281 -28.55 22.33 44.52
C THR A 281 -30.07 22.26 44.24
N ASN A 282 -30.49 21.01 43.97
CA ASN A 282 -31.71 20.26 44.38
C ASN A 282 -33.13 20.79 44.09
N ARG A 283 -33.97 19.97 43.40
CA ARG A 283 -34.97 19.07 44.05
C ARG A 283 -35.82 18.24 43.08
N LEU A 284 -36.28 17.12 43.61
CA LEU A 284 -37.13 16.06 43.06
C LEU A 284 -38.59 16.47 42.77
N SER A 285 -39.24 15.74 41.86
CA SER A 285 -40.60 15.16 42.02
C SER A 285 -40.74 13.97 41.04
N ASN A 286 -40.84 12.72 41.49
CA ASN A 286 -41.99 11.94 41.97
C ASN A 286 -43.17 11.80 41.00
N SER A 287 -43.37 10.59 40.46
CA SER A 287 -44.55 9.70 40.65
C SER A 287 -44.42 8.49 39.70
N THR A 288 -44.23 7.24 40.16
CA THR A 288 -45.28 6.23 40.55
C THR A 288 -46.33 6.04 39.43
N SER A 289 -46.69 4.86 38.93
CA SER A 289 -46.88 3.52 39.51
C SER A 289 -47.21 2.54 38.34
N VAL A 290 -46.79 1.26 38.24
CA VAL A 290 -47.15 0.02 38.98
C VAL A 290 -48.04 -0.95 38.16
N LEU A 291 -47.51 -2.19 37.98
CA LEU A 291 -48.16 -3.53 37.85
C LEU A 291 -48.93 -3.86 36.54
N ARG A 292 -48.99 -5.10 36.01
CA ARG A 292 -48.86 -6.44 36.61
C ARG A 292 -48.72 -7.56 35.54
N ASN A 293 -47.85 -8.53 35.83
CA ASN A 293 -47.98 -10.01 35.74
C ASN A 293 -48.68 -10.72 34.56
N LYS A 294 -48.02 -11.79 34.06
CA LYS A 294 -48.45 -13.19 34.30
C LYS A 294 -47.31 -14.22 34.11
N LYS A 295 -47.32 -15.22 34.99
CA LYS A 295 -46.47 -16.44 35.07
C LYS A 295 -47.16 -17.63 34.36
N SER A 296 -46.37 -18.63 33.95
CA SER A 296 -46.50 -20.10 34.25
C SER A 296 -45.66 -20.90 33.21
N LEU A 297 -44.60 -21.67 33.55
CA LEU A 297 -44.53 -23.07 34.09
C LEU A 297 -45.28 -24.08 33.18
N ILE A 298 -44.77 -25.26 32.74
CA ILE A 298 -44.08 -26.42 33.39
C ILE A 298 -43.36 -27.25 32.27
N GLY A 299 -42.17 -27.84 32.46
CA GLY A 299 -42.02 -29.27 32.81
C GLY A 299 -40.67 -29.92 32.44
N ALA A 300 -40.26 -30.88 33.27
CA ALA A 300 -38.97 -31.59 33.31
C ALA A 300 -39.09 -33.08 32.91
N GLY A 301 -37.95 -33.76 32.69
CA GLY A 301 -37.84 -35.24 32.60
C GLY A 301 -36.78 -35.70 31.59
N ILE A 302 -35.50 -35.88 31.95
CA ILE A 302 -34.82 -37.13 32.41
C ILE A 302 -34.63 -38.19 31.29
N ALA A 303 -33.37 -38.48 30.93
CA ALA A 303 -32.73 -39.81 31.08
C ALA A 303 -31.33 -39.85 30.44
N ALA A 304 -30.35 -40.32 31.21
CA ALA A 304 -28.99 -40.66 30.79
C ALA A 304 -28.87 -42.19 30.63
N VAL A 305 -28.11 -42.69 29.64
CA VAL A 305 -27.52 -44.05 29.65
C VAL A 305 -26.18 -44.08 28.89
N VAL A 306 -25.10 -44.20 29.69
CA VAL A 306 -23.98 -45.17 29.67
C VAL A 306 -23.07 -45.36 28.43
N ALA A 307 -21.78 -45.36 28.79
CA ALA A 307 -20.54 -45.58 28.05
C ALA A 307 -20.28 -47.03 27.56
N LEU A 308 -19.18 -47.21 26.80
CA LEU A 308 -18.15 -48.29 26.86
C LEU A 308 -17.22 -48.10 25.63
N THR A 309 -16.03 -47.50 25.75
CA THR A 309 -14.70 -48.13 25.95
C THR A 309 -14.27 -49.16 24.90
N SER A 310 -13.18 -48.90 24.17
CA SER A 310 -11.85 -49.52 24.39
C SER A 310 -10.92 -49.51 23.17
N TYR A 311 -9.75 -48.91 23.38
CA TYR A 311 -8.39 -49.38 23.07
C TYR A 311 -8.11 -50.26 21.85
N PHE A 312 -7.20 -49.79 20.99
CA PHE A 312 -6.03 -50.58 20.56
C PHE A 312 -4.78 -49.70 20.56
N VAL A 313 -3.78 -50.13 21.33
CA VAL A 313 -2.38 -49.73 21.28
C VAL A 313 -1.62 -50.97 20.84
N PHE A 314 -0.73 -50.88 19.84
CA PHE A 314 0.57 -51.55 19.89
C PHE A 314 1.57 -50.91 18.91
N ASN A 315 2.83 -51.08 19.29
CA ASN A 315 4.02 -50.30 19.03
C ASN A 315 4.87 -50.80 17.83
N SER A 316 5.73 -49.87 17.36
CA SER A 316 7.12 -50.06 16.85
C SER A 316 7.44 -50.47 15.39
N GLN A 317 8.11 -49.51 14.74
CA GLN A 317 9.10 -49.46 13.62
C GLN A 317 10.07 -50.66 13.39
N PRO A 318 11.01 -50.63 12.39
CA PRO A 318 11.23 -49.74 11.21
C PRO A 318 11.57 -50.48 9.88
N SER A 319 11.59 -49.78 8.73
CA SER A 319 12.62 -49.92 7.67
C SER A 319 12.44 -48.92 6.51
N LEU A 320 13.55 -48.54 5.90
CA LEU A 320 13.84 -47.42 4.99
C LEU A 320 13.46 -47.68 3.51
N LYS A 321 13.01 -46.64 2.79
CA LYS A 321 13.70 -46.00 1.63
C LYS A 321 12.77 -45.07 0.81
N GLY A 322 13.26 -43.84 0.66
CA GLY A 322 13.03 -42.78 -0.33
C GLY A 322 11.85 -42.79 -1.30
N THR A 323 11.11 -41.68 -1.36
CA THR A 323 11.13 -40.73 -2.49
C THR A 323 10.35 -39.46 -2.12
N SER A 324 10.90 -38.31 -2.48
CA SER A 324 10.41 -36.97 -2.19
C SER A 324 9.11 -36.66 -2.94
N THR A 325 8.03 -36.35 -2.20
CA THR A 325 6.83 -35.67 -2.68
C THR A 325 6.46 -34.59 -1.66
N PRO A 326 6.24 -33.32 -2.04
CA PRO A 326 5.77 -32.32 -1.10
C PRO A 326 4.27 -32.49 -0.89
N THR A 327 3.91 -33.08 0.24
CA THR A 327 2.55 -33.07 0.77
C THR A 327 2.43 -31.84 1.67
N THR A 328 1.72 -30.80 1.25
CA THR A 328 1.41 -29.65 2.10
C THR A 328 0.22 -29.97 3.00
N SER A 329 0.51 -30.56 4.15
CA SER A 329 -0.37 -30.53 5.32
C SER A 329 -0.23 -29.18 6.01
N SER A 330 -1.34 -28.47 6.14
CA SER A 330 -1.49 -27.22 6.90
C SER A 330 -1.09 -27.38 8.37
N SER A 331 -0.03 -26.69 8.77
CA SER A 331 0.37 -26.40 10.16
C SER A 331 0.91 -24.95 10.19
N PRO A 332 0.71 -24.17 11.28
CA PRO A 332 1.19 -22.79 11.36
C PRO A 332 2.70 -22.80 11.19
N GLN A 333 3.19 -22.15 10.13
CA GLN A 333 4.61 -22.14 9.78
C GLN A 333 5.39 -21.55 10.95
N ALA A 334 6.19 -22.38 11.64
CA ALA A 334 7.12 -21.92 12.64
C ALA A 334 8.10 -20.96 11.95
N ARG A 335 8.20 -19.72 12.43
CA ARG A 335 9.15 -18.75 11.87
C ARG A 335 10.57 -19.30 12.02
N ASP A 336 11.37 -19.18 10.96
CA ASP A 336 12.78 -19.55 11.00
C ASP A 336 13.55 -18.72 12.04
N ASN A 337 14.63 -19.27 12.58
CA ASN A 337 15.50 -18.52 13.50
C ASN A 337 16.12 -17.32 12.78
N SER A 338 16.17 -16.18 13.46
CA SER A 338 16.88 -15.00 12.93
C SER A 338 18.37 -15.29 12.74
N SER A 339 18.97 -14.64 11.75
CA SER A 339 20.39 -14.76 11.41
C SER A 339 21.14 -13.42 11.39
N TYR A 340 20.43 -12.27 11.43
CA TYR A 340 21.05 -10.94 11.38
C TYR A 340 22.12 -10.75 12.46
N GLN A 341 21.91 -11.27 13.66
CA GLN A 341 22.80 -11.17 14.80
C GLN A 341 24.16 -11.85 14.60
N LYS A 342 24.27 -12.70 13.56
CA LYS A 342 25.53 -13.36 13.19
C LYS A 342 26.40 -12.50 12.26
N SER A 343 25.82 -11.51 11.59
CA SER A 343 26.52 -10.71 10.55
C SER A 343 26.47 -9.21 10.80
N CYS A 344 25.40 -8.68 11.39
CA CYS A 344 25.25 -7.27 11.70
C CYS A 344 25.88 -6.90 13.05
N ARG A 345 26.20 -5.62 13.21
CA ARG A 345 26.77 -5.02 14.43
C ARG A 345 25.94 -3.81 14.90
N ASN A 346 26.24 -3.30 16.09
CA ASN A 346 25.54 -2.17 16.70
C ASN A 346 24.02 -2.40 16.77
N ILE A 347 23.64 -3.59 17.23
CA ILE A 347 22.24 -4.01 17.32
C ILE A 347 21.60 -3.32 18.53
N SER A 348 20.51 -2.62 18.29
CA SER A 348 19.72 -1.96 19.33
C SER A 348 18.23 -2.10 19.05
N ILE A 349 17.41 -1.92 20.08
CA ILE A 349 15.96 -1.90 19.93
C ILE A 349 15.37 -0.69 20.67
N ASN A 350 14.41 -0.02 20.05
CA ASN A 350 13.63 1.04 20.67
C ASN A 350 12.13 0.74 20.45
N GLY A 351 11.41 0.39 21.52
CA GLY A 351 10.04 -0.14 21.41
C GLY A 351 10.04 -1.46 20.65
N ASP A 352 9.49 -1.45 19.43
CA ASP A 352 9.50 -2.55 18.47
C ASP A 352 10.43 -2.30 17.27
N GLU A 353 11.13 -1.18 17.18
CA GLU A 353 12.07 -0.91 16.09
C GLU A 353 13.47 -1.47 16.41
N LEU A 354 13.86 -2.53 15.70
CA LEU A 354 15.19 -3.13 15.73
C LEU A 354 16.09 -2.41 14.73
N SER A 355 17.19 -1.84 15.21
CA SER A 355 18.19 -1.17 14.39
C SER A 355 19.51 -1.94 14.41
N ALA A 356 20.19 -1.99 13.27
CA ALA A 356 21.53 -2.56 13.17
C ALA A 356 22.34 -1.92 12.03
N THR A 357 23.64 -2.19 12.03
CA THR A 357 24.56 -1.87 10.94
C THR A 357 25.00 -3.18 10.28
N CYS A 358 24.56 -3.43 9.05
CA CYS A 358 24.70 -4.72 8.39
C CYS A 358 25.65 -4.65 7.18
N PRO A 359 26.49 -5.69 6.95
CA PRO A 359 27.41 -5.72 5.82
C PRO A 359 26.70 -5.96 4.48
N GLN A 360 27.26 -5.41 3.42
CA GLN A 360 26.87 -5.58 2.02
C GLN A 360 27.90 -6.44 1.28
N SER A 361 27.54 -7.01 0.12
CA SER A 361 28.46 -7.81 -0.71
C SER A 361 29.70 -7.05 -1.18
N ASN A 362 29.60 -5.73 -1.35
CA ASN A 362 30.71 -4.83 -1.72
C ASN A 362 31.67 -4.50 -0.55
N GLY A 363 31.48 -5.09 0.63
CA GLY A 363 32.29 -4.87 1.84
C GLY A 363 31.94 -3.63 2.65
N SER A 364 31.03 -2.78 2.17
CA SER A 364 30.51 -1.64 2.93
C SER A 364 29.45 -2.07 3.95
N TYR A 365 29.15 -1.20 4.91
CA TYR A 365 28.13 -1.43 5.93
C TYR A 365 27.01 -0.41 5.80
N LYS A 366 25.77 -0.87 5.89
CA LYS A 366 24.56 -0.05 5.81
C LYS A 366 23.84 -0.04 7.16
N GLN A 367 23.45 1.15 7.62
CA GLN A 367 22.54 1.29 8.75
C GLN A 367 21.12 1.01 8.28
N THR A 368 20.41 0.17 9.02
CA THR A 368 19.06 -0.31 8.66
C THR A 368 18.25 -0.50 9.93
N SER A 369 16.94 -0.30 9.82
CA SER A 369 15.98 -0.64 10.87
C SER A 369 14.83 -1.46 10.31
N ILE A 370 14.21 -2.24 11.17
CA ILE A 370 13.03 -3.05 10.86
C ILE A 370 12.15 -3.12 12.11
N ARG A 371 10.83 -3.15 11.93
CA ARG A 371 9.93 -3.41 13.06
C ARG A 371 9.87 -4.89 13.39
N VAL A 372 9.99 -5.22 14.67
CA VAL A 372 9.78 -6.55 15.21
C VAL A 372 8.28 -6.84 15.23
N LEU A 373 7.86 -7.85 14.48
CA LEU A 373 6.45 -8.21 14.31
C LEU A 373 6.01 -9.34 15.24
N GLY A 374 4.77 -9.23 15.68
CA GLY A 374 3.94 -10.31 16.16
C GLY A 374 4.17 -10.67 17.61
N ILE A 375 4.80 -9.82 18.42
CA ILE A 375 5.02 -10.08 19.85
C ILE A 375 4.02 -9.29 20.68
N GLU A 376 3.36 -9.95 21.62
CA GLU A 376 2.43 -9.36 22.57
C GLU A 376 2.82 -9.66 24.01
N ASN A 377 2.26 -8.90 24.94
CA ASN A 377 2.31 -9.21 26.37
C ASN A 377 1.06 -9.98 26.78
N SER A 378 1.21 -11.28 27.03
CA SER A 378 0.16 -12.15 27.57
C SER A 378 0.36 -12.34 29.07
N ASN A 379 -0.27 -11.47 29.89
CA ASN A 379 -0.22 -11.52 31.35
C ASN A 379 1.21 -11.56 31.94
N GLY A 380 2.06 -10.64 31.51
CA GLY A 380 3.45 -10.51 31.94
C GLY A 380 4.45 -11.39 31.18
N GLU A 381 4.02 -12.14 30.16
CA GLU A 381 4.89 -12.97 29.32
C GLU A 381 4.87 -12.50 27.87
N LEU A 382 6.05 -12.30 27.27
CA LEU A 382 6.16 -12.06 25.84
C LEU A 382 5.78 -13.32 25.08
N LYS A 383 4.83 -13.22 24.15
CA LYS A 383 4.39 -14.33 23.30
C LYS A 383 4.22 -13.87 21.87
N TYR A 384 4.35 -14.80 20.93
CA TYR A 384 3.96 -14.54 19.56
C TYR A 384 2.44 -14.61 19.41
N TYR A 385 1.87 -13.67 18.66
CA TYR A 385 0.53 -13.81 18.13
C TYR A 385 0.43 -15.08 17.27
N PRO A 386 -0.76 -15.71 17.20
CA PRO A 386 -1.03 -16.77 16.24
C PRO A 386 -0.74 -16.35 14.79
N ASN A 387 -0.96 -15.07 14.47
CA ASN A 387 -0.53 -14.49 13.20
C ASN A 387 0.85 -13.81 13.35
N PRO A 388 1.91 -14.37 12.76
CA PRO A 388 3.24 -13.83 12.86
C PRO A 388 3.46 -12.50 12.13
N ARG A 389 2.54 -12.02 11.29
CA ARG A 389 2.74 -10.77 10.54
C ARG A 389 2.09 -9.54 11.20
N THR A 390 1.42 -9.71 12.34
CA THR A 390 0.81 -8.59 13.10
C THR A 390 1.90 -7.68 13.67
N ALA A 391 1.63 -6.38 13.84
CA ALA A 391 2.52 -5.51 14.60
C ALA A 391 2.68 -5.99 16.05
N SER A 392 3.85 -5.77 16.64
CA SER A 392 4.03 -6.04 18.07
C SER A 392 3.26 -5.01 18.90
N THR A 393 2.76 -5.43 20.06
CA THR A 393 2.01 -4.57 21.00
C THR A 393 2.64 -4.52 22.39
N TYR A 394 3.63 -5.38 22.68
CA TYR A 394 4.25 -5.48 24.00
C TYR A 394 4.82 -4.14 24.50
N GLN A 395 5.31 -3.29 23.61
CA GLN A 395 5.89 -1.99 23.93
C GLN A 395 4.90 -1.04 24.62
N GLY A 396 3.58 -1.27 24.48
CA GLY A 396 2.55 -0.51 25.19
C GLY A 396 2.35 -0.95 26.66
N SER A 397 2.89 -2.10 27.07
CA SER A 397 2.67 -2.67 28.40
C SER A 397 3.92 -3.28 29.05
N CYS A 398 5.08 -3.11 28.41
CA CYS A 398 6.38 -3.55 28.90
C CYS A 398 7.38 -2.39 28.88
N HIS A 399 8.31 -2.40 29.82
CA HIS A 399 9.39 -1.41 29.95
C HIS A 399 10.74 -2.11 30.11
N ASN A 400 11.83 -1.34 30.13
CA ASN A 400 13.21 -1.85 30.16
C ASN A 400 13.48 -2.84 29.01
N ILE A 401 12.96 -2.51 27.82
CA ILE A 401 13.09 -3.32 26.62
C ILE A 401 14.56 -3.29 26.17
N SER A 402 15.14 -4.46 25.97
CA SER A 402 16.53 -4.63 25.55
C SER A 402 16.68 -5.84 24.63
N ILE A 403 17.74 -5.85 23.84
CA ILE A 403 18.05 -6.93 22.89
C ILE A 403 19.49 -7.39 23.11
N SER A 404 19.68 -8.71 23.14
CA SER A 404 21.01 -9.34 23.14
C SER A 404 21.02 -10.43 22.07
N GLY A 405 21.77 -10.20 20.98
CA GLY A 405 21.71 -11.04 19.80
C GLY A 405 20.31 -11.00 19.16
N ASP A 406 19.60 -12.14 19.21
CA ASP A 406 18.20 -12.26 18.80
C ASP A 406 17.22 -12.40 19.99
N THR A 407 17.68 -12.25 21.24
CA THR A 407 16.83 -12.40 22.42
C THR A 407 16.36 -11.06 22.96
N LEU A 408 15.08 -10.78 22.76
CA LEU A 408 14.37 -9.63 23.32
C LEU A 408 14.05 -9.89 24.79
N SER A 409 14.40 -8.96 25.67
CA SER A 409 14.09 -9.02 27.10
C SER A 409 13.35 -7.76 27.54
N ALA A 410 12.32 -7.91 28.37
CA ALA A 410 11.55 -6.79 28.90
C ALA A 410 10.94 -7.12 30.27
N THR A 411 10.48 -6.09 30.97
CA THR A 411 9.65 -6.21 32.17
C THR A 411 8.22 -5.83 31.81
N CYS A 412 7.30 -6.80 31.85
CA CYS A 412 5.93 -6.66 31.36
C CYS A 412 4.90 -6.62 32.49
N THR A 413 3.87 -5.78 32.34
CA THR A 413 2.76 -5.67 33.31
C THR A 413 1.81 -6.86 33.21
N GLN A 414 1.43 -7.42 34.36
CA GLN A 414 0.46 -8.50 34.51
C GLN A 414 -0.96 -7.94 34.72
N GLY A 415 -1.99 -8.78 34.55
CA GLY A 415 -3.39 -8.37 34.73
C GLY A 415 -3.74 -7.90 36.15
N ASN A 416 -2.94 -8.24 37.15
CA ASN A 416 -3.06 -7.76 38.53
C ASN A 416 -2.25 -6.48 38.82
N GLY A 417 -1.63 -5.87 37.80
CA GLY A 417 -0.83 -4.65 37.91
C GLY A 417 0.62 -4.86 38.36
N SER A 418 1.02 -6.07 38.74
CA SER A 418 2.43 -6.38 39.07
C SER A 418 3.28 -6.60 37.80
N HIS A 419 4.60 -6.58 37.93
CA HIS A 419 5.52 -6.68 36.80
C HIS A 419 6.27 -8.01 36.78
N LYS A 420 6.52 -8.56 35.59
CA LYS A 420 7.26 -9.82 35.39
C LYS A 420 8.37 -9.63 34.35
N GLN A 421 9.58 -10.06 34.67
CA GLN A 421 10.67 -10.15 33.69
C GLN A 421 10.42 -11.32 32.75
N THR A 422 10.57 -11.08 31.46
CA THR A 422 10.30 -12.06 30.41
C THR A 422 11.22 -11.82 29.22
N SER A 423 11.50 -12.88 28.47
CA SER A 423 12.30 -12.81 27.26
C SER A 423 11.75 -13.74 26.19
N ILE A 424 12.00 -13.38 24.94
CA ILE A 424 11.59 -14.14 23.76
C ILE A 424 12.62 -13.97 22.65
N ARG A 425 12.82 -15.01 21.83
CA ARG A 425 13.68 -14.92 20.65
C ARG A 425 12.92 -14.27 19.50
N ILE A 426 13.52 -13.27 18.87
CA ILE A 426 13.07 -12.66 17.63
C ILE A 426 13.34 -13.65 16.49
N LEU A 427 12.32 -13.94 15.69
CA LEU A 427 12.37 -14.92 14.62
C LEU A 427 12.15 -14.26 13.25
N GLY A 428 12.77 -14.85 12.22
CA GLY A 428 12.60 -14.52 10.82
C GLY A 428 13.52 -13.42 10.29
N ILE A 429 14.29 -12.71 11.11
CA ILE A 429 15.05 -11.55 10.60
C ILE A 429 16.43 -11.98 10.10
N SER A 430 16.78 -11.55 8.89
CA SER A 430 18.06 -11.79 8.24
C SER A 430 18.65 -10.51 7.63
N ASN A 431 19.92 -10.55 7.24
CA ASN A 431 20.56 -9.48 6.48
C ASN A 431 20.51 -9.80 4.98
N ASN A 432 19.90 -8.90 4.21
CA ASN A 432 19.82 -8.95 2.75
C ASN A 432 20.48 -7.69 2.14
N GLU A 433 21.72 -7.84 1.67
CA GLU A 433 22.53 -6.76 1.08
C GLU A 433 22.55 -5.47 1.93
N GLY A 434 22.79 -5.62 3.24
CA GLY A 434 22.86 -4.52 4.21
C GLY A 434 21.51 -4.06 4.75
N ASN A 435 20.40 -4.70 4.38
CA ASN A 435 19.07 -4.39 4.89
C ASN A 435 18.58 -5.53 5.79
N LEU A 436 17.99 -5.19 6.93
CA LEU A 436 17.24 -6.18 7.71
C LEU A 436 15.93 -6.52 6.99
N SER A 437 15.62 -7.81 6.85
CA SER A 437 14.37 -8.29 6.25
C SER A 437 13.86 -9.54 6.93
N TYR A 438 12.55 -9.79 6.83
CA TYR A 438 11.90 -11.04 7.22
C TYR A 438 12.11 -12.16 6.21
#